data_AF-A0A2S9FCJ3-F1
#
_entry.id   AF-A0A2S9FCJ3-F1
#
_cell.length_a   1.000
_cell.length_b   1.000
_cell.length_c   1.000
_cell.angle_alpha   90.00
_cell.angle_beta   90.00
_cell.angle_gamma   90.00
#
_symmetry.space_group_name_H-M   'P 1'
#
loop_
_entity.id
_entity.type
_entity.pdbx_description
1 polymer ?
#
loop_
_entity_poly.entity_id
_entity_poly.type
_entity_poly.pdbx_seq_one_letter_code
_entity_poly.pdbx_strand_id
1 'polypeptide(L)'
;LFDSATREAVAAFGRGECFVERYLDKPRHVEAQVIADQHGNVVVAGTRDCSLQRRFQKLVEEAPAPFLTDAQRKEIHESAKRICKEAGYYGAGTVEYLVGQDGLISFLEVNTRLQVEHPVTEETAGIDLVLQQFRIANGETLSITEDPTPRGHSFEFRINGEDAGRGFLPAPGPVSKFVPPTGPGVRLDSGVETGSVIGGQFDSMLAKLIVTGADRDEALARSRRALAEFTVEGLATVIPFHRAVVSDPAFIGDGDGFTVHTRWIETEWENTVEPFTGGDPIDEEDTIPRQTVVVEVGGRRLEVSLPGDLALGNGSGGGASGVVRKKPKARKRGGHGGAAASGDAVTAPMQGTVV
;
A
#
# COMPACT_ATOMS: atom_id res chain seq x y z
N LEU A 1 17.71 -15.36 17.07
CA LEU A 1 16.83 -14.25 16.60
C LEU A 1 17.64 -13.23 15.83
N PHE A 2 18.64 -12.57 16.44
CA PHE A 2 19.52 -11.62 15.75
C PHE A 2 20.19 -12.19 14.48
N ASP A 3 20.84 -13.36 14.57
CA ASP A 3 21.44 -14.02 13.40
C ASP A 3 20.45 -14.37 12.29
N SER A 4 19.17 -14.58 12.62
CA SER A 4 18.13 -14.82 11.61
C SER A 4 17.79 -13.53 10.87
N ALA A 5 17.59 -12.44 11.62
CA ALA A 5 17.35 -11.12 11.06
C ALA A 5 18.51 -10.67 10.17
N THR A 6 19.76 -10.90 10.59
CA THR A 6 20.94 -10.61 9.78
C THR A 6 20.95 -11.39 8.46
N ARG A 7 20.60 -12.69 8.47
CA ARG A 7 20.53 -13.49 7.24
C ARG A 7 19.43 -13.00 6.29
N GLU A 8 18.26 -12.66 6.83
CA GLU A 8 17.15 -12.10 6.06
C GLU A 8 17.53 -10.73 5.46
N ALA A 9 18.19 -9.87 6.23
CA ALA A 9 18.66 -8.56 5.77
C ALA A 9 19.69 -8.69 4.63
N VAL A 10 20.64 -9.63 4.73
CA VAL A 10 21.59 -9.91 3.64
C VAL A 10 20.87 -10.40 2.38
N ALA A 11 19.90 -11.31 2.54
CA ALA A 11 19.16 -11.87 1.41
C ALA A 11 18.28 -10.84 0.70
N ALA A 12 17.60 -9.96 1.45
CA ALA A 12 16.65 -8.99 0.91
C ALA A 12 17.32 -7.67 0.46
N PHE A 13 18.38 -7.22 1.15
CA PHE A 13 18.95 -5.88 0.97
C PHE A 13 20.47 -5.89 0.71
N GLY A 14 21.12 -7.04 0.71
CA GLY A 14 22.57 -7.17 0.47
C GLY A 14 23.47 -6.69 1.62
N ARG A 15 22.90 -6.26 2.76
CA ARG A 15 23.63 -5.80 3.96
C ARG A 15 23.05 -6.46 5.22
N GLY A 16 23.93 -6.92 6.11
CA GLY A 16 23.55 -7.61 7.35
C GLY A 16 23.58 -6.76 8.61
N GLU A 17 23.73 -5.43 8.47
CA GLU A 17 23.74 -4.52 9.60
C GLU A 17 22.40 -4.56 10.31
N CYS A 18 22.42 -4.79 11.62
CA CYS A 18 21.26 -4.82 12.47
C CYS A 18 21.60 -4.08 13.76
N PHE A 19 20.65 -3.34 14.30
CA PHE A 19 20.75 -2.72 15.62
C PHE A 19 19.60 -3.23 16.51
N VAL A 20 19.66 -2.88 17.79
CA VAL A 20 18.62 -3.23 18.77
C VAL A 20 18.04 -1.96 19.35
N GLU A 21 16.73 -1.90 19.42
CA GLU A 21 15.98 -0.83 20.05
C GLU A 21 15.13 -1.36 21.20
N ARG A 22 14.63 -0.46 22.05
CA ARG A 22 13.67 -0.82 23.09
C ARG A 22 12.36 -1.24 22.43
N TYR A 23 11.91 -2.45 22.71
CA TYR A 23 10.56 -2.88 22.33
C TYR A 23 9.51 -2.09 23.13
N LEU A 24 8.54 -1.51 22.41
CA LEU A 24 7.37 -0.88 23.00
C LEU A 24 6.19 -1.83 22.87
N ASP A 25 5.49 -2.07 23.98
CA ASP A 25 4.28 -2.88 23.96
C ASP A 25 3.08 -2.01 23.54
N LYS A 26 2.25 -2.56 22.64
CA LYS A 26 1.10 -1.89 22.03
C LYS A 26 1.34 -0.43 21.60
N PRO A 27 2.40 -0.14 20.83
CA PRO A 27 2.70 1.22 20.44
C PRO A 27 1.73 1.70 19.35
N ARG A 28 1.45 3.00 19.37
CA ARG A 28 0.88 3.71 18.23
C ARG A 28 1.98 4.12 17.26
N HIS A 29 1.70 4.04 15.97
CA HIS A 29 2.60 4.54 14.93
C HIS A 29 2.11 5.93 14.52
N VAL A 30 2.88 6.96 14.86
CA VAL A 30 2.52 8.35 14.63
C VAL A 30 3.62 9.01 13.83
N GLU A 31 3.26 9.85 12.88
CA GLU A 31 4.23 10.45 11.98
C GLU A 31 3.90 11.91 11.66
N ALA A 32 4.94 12.64 11.27
CA ALA A 32 4.86 14.06 10.92
C ALA A 32 5.22 14.25 9.44
N GLN A 33 4.27 14.78 8.66
CA GLN A 33 4.54 15.21 7.29
C GLN A 33 5.36 16.49 7.31
N VAL A 34 6.53 16.47 6.70
CA VAL A 34 7.39 17.64 6.53
C VAL A 34 7.41 18.05 5.07
N ILE A 35 7.39 19.36 4.83
CA ILE A 35 7.81 19.99 3.58
C ILE A 35 8.91 21.00 3.89
N ALA A 36 9.99 20.97 3.10
CA ALA A 36 11.14 21.84 3.29
C ALA A 36 11.65 22.38 1.95
N ASP A 37 12.03 23.65 1.89
CA ASP A 37 12.62 24.24 0.68
C ASP A 37 14.15 24.33 0.76
N GLN A 38 14.76 24.77 -0.34
CA GLN A 38 16.20 24.98 -0.45
C GLN A 38 16.68 26.27 0.26
N HIS A 39 15.77 27.02 0.88
CA HIS A 39 16.04 28.31 1.54
C HIS A 39 16.06 28.18 3.07
N GLY A 40 15.96 26.95 3.59
CA GLY A 40 16.02 26.65 5.03
C GLY A 40 14.67 26.67 5.74
N ASN A 41 13.55 26.84 5.01
CA ASN A 41 12.23 26.74 5.59
C ASN A 41 11.83 25.28 5.74
N VAL A 42 11.29 24.93 6.92
CA VAL A 42 10.81 23.57 7.24
C VAL A 42 9.48 23.68 7.96
N VAL A 43 8.44 23.12 7.37
CA VAL A 43 7.06 23.13 7.88
C VAL A 43 6.59 21.70 8.10
N VAL A 44 5.94 21.47 9.25
CA VAL A 44 5.20 20.24 9.50
C VAL A 44 3.78 20.45 9.04
N ALA A 45 3.43 19.89 7.88
CA ALA A 45 2.12 20.06 7.25
C ALA A 45 0.98 19.37 8.02
N GLY A 46 1.29 18.39 8.84
CA GLY A 46 0.33 17.70 9.70
C GLY A 46 0.89 16.44 10.31
N THR A 47 0.17 15.88 11.28
CA THR A 47 0.47 14.57 11.86
C THR A 47 -0.51 13.52 11.35
N ARG A 48 -0.06 12.26 11.28
CA ARG A 48 -0.91 11.11 10.96
C ARG A 48 -0.75 10.02 12.02
N ASP A 49 -1.83 9.32 12.31
CA ASP A 49 -1.79 8.04 13.00
C ASP A 49 -1.95 6.92 11.98
N CYS A 50 -1.01 6.00 11.98
CA CYS A 50 -0.94 4.86 11.06
C CYS A 50 -0.90 3.54 11.83
N SER A 51 -1.50 3.51 13.03
CA SER A 51 -1.39 2.39 13.97
C SER A 51 -2.17 1.15 13.53
N LEU A 52 -3.21 1.30 12.70
CA LEU A 52 -3.94 0.16 12.18
C LEU A 52 -3.12 -0.52 11.08
N GLN A 53 -2.39 -1.55 11.49
CA GLN A 53 -1.44 -2.28 10.65
C GLN A 53 -1.70 -3.77 10.70
N ARG A 54 -1.34 -4.45 9.61
CA ARG A 54 -1.20 -5.90 9.56
C ARG A 54 0.25 -6.23 9.24
N ARG A 55 0.92 -7.01 10.08
CA ARG A 55 2.33 -7.42 9.90
C ARG A 55 3.24 -6.23 9.56
N PHE A 56 3.04 -5.11 10.26
CA PHE A 56 3.75 -3.84 10.07
C PHE A 56 3.50 -3.14 8.72
N GLN A 57 2.47 -3.55 7.98
CA GLN A 57 1.95 -2.84 6.81
C GLN A 57 0.72 -2.02 7.22
N LYS A 58 0.78 -0.71 6.98
CA LYS A 58 -0.34 0.22 7.24
C LYS A 58 -1.53 -0.14 6.35
N LEU A 59 -2.73 -0.10 6.92
CA LEU A 59 -4.00 -0.41 6.23
C LEU A 59 -5.02 0.73 6.30
N VAL A 60 -5.05 1.43 7.43
CA VAL A 60 -5.85 2.65 7.62
C VAL A 60 -4.99 3.69 8.33
N GLU A 61 -5.05 4.89 7.81
CA GLU A 61 -4.34 6.06 8.31
C GLU A 61 -5.33 7.18 8.59
N GLU A 62 -5.07 7.98 9.62
CA GLU A 62 -5.92 9.12 9.94
C GLU A 62 -5.12 10.39 10.25
N ALA A 63 -5.67 11.53 9.82
CA ALA A 63 -5.12 12.85 10.07
C ALA A 63 -6.19 13.81 10.60
N PRO A 64 -5.84 14.72 11.53
CA PRO A 64 -4.61 14.71 12.31
C PRO A 64 -4.53 13.47 13.21
N ALA A 65 -3.32 13.08 13.65
CA ALA A 65 -3.18 12.02 14.65
C ALA A 65 -4.00 12.37 15.91
N PRO A 66 -5.04 11.58 16.28
CA PRO A 66 -5.93 11.94 17.38
C PRO A 66 -5.30 11.59 18.73
N PHE A 67 -5.88 12.09 19.82
CA PHE A 67 -5.50 11.71 21.21
C PHE A 67 -4.02 11.89 21.57
N LEU A 68 -3.28 12.74 20.84
CA LEU A 68 -1.99 13.23 21.29
C LEU A 68 -2.20 14.36 22.28
N THR A 69 -1.47 14.33 23.39
CA THR A 69 -1.39 15.50 24.27
C THR A 69 -0.69 16.66 23.56
N ASP A 70 -0.96 17.90 23.99
CA ASP A 70 -0.29 19.08 23.43
C ASP A 70 1.23 19.00 23.53
N ALA A 71 1.75 18.43 24.62
CA ALA A 71 3.18 18.21 24.81
C ALA A 71 3.75 17.21 23.80
N GLN A 72 3.05 16.10 23.53
CA GLN A 72 3.47 15.12 22.53
C GLN A 72 3.42 15.70 21.12
N ARG A 73 2.33 16.41 20.77
CA ARG A 73 2.20 17.09 19.48
C ARG A 73 3.35 18.08 19.27
N LYS A 74 3.65 18.90 20.28
CA LYS A 74 4.76 19.85 20.23
C LYS A 74 6.11 19.16 20.03
N GLU A 75 6.40 18.11 20.79
CA GLU A 75 7.67 17.39 20.65
C GLU A 75 7.82 16.74 19.27
N ILE A 76 6.77 16.13 18.74
CA ILE A 76 6.75 15.55 17.39
C ILE A 76 7.06 16.63 16.34
N HIS A 77 6.36 17.78 16.39
CA HIS A 77 6.59 18.86 15.44
C HIS A 77 8.01 19.44 15.54
N GLU A 78 8.47 19.75 16.75
CA GLU A 78 9.78 20.35 16.96
C GLU A 78 10.91 19.39 16.59
N SER A 79 10.82 18.12 16.98
CA SER A 79 11.84 17.12 16.64
C SER A 79 11.89 16.84 15.14
N ALA A 80 10.75 16.73 14.45
CA ALA A 80 10.72 16.54 12.99
C ALA A 80 11.42 17.69 12.26
N LYS A 81 11.15 18.94 12.67
CA LYS A 81 11.82 20.12 12.13
C LYS A 81 13.32 20.10 12.42
N ARG A 82 13.74 19.77 13.64
CA ARG A 82 15.17 19.69 14.01
C ARG A 82 15.90 18.66 13.16
N ILE A 83 15.33 17.46 12.99
CA ILE A 83 15.91 16.38 12.18
C ILE A 83 16.09 16.84 10.73
N CYS A 84 15.05 17.39 10.10
CA CYS A 84 15.12 17.82 8.71
C CYS A 84 16.09 19.00 8.51
N LYS A 85 16.14 19.95 9.45
CA LYS A 85 17.10 21.08 9.41
C LYS A 85 18.54 20.61 9.54
N GLU A 86 18.83 19.74 10.51
CA GLU A 86 20.17 19.21 10.74
C GLU A 86 20.66 18.40 9.54
N ALA A 87 19.77 17.63 8.90
CA ALA A 87 20.09 16.87 7.70
C ALA A 87 20.23 17.73 6.43
N GLY A 88 19.88 19.03 6.47
CA GLY A 88 19.78 19.87 5.27
C GLY A 88 18.74 19.37 4.27
N TYR A 89 17.66 18.75 4.76
CA TYR A 89 16.63 18.14 3.93
C TYR A 89 15.77 19.18 3.20
N TYR A 90 15.44 18.90 1.93
CA TYR A 90 14.44 19.65 1.16
C TYR A 90 13.57 18.66 0.37
N GLY A 91 12.34 19.08 0.05
CA GLY A 91 11.28 18.26 -0.54
C GLY A 91 10.22 17.88 0.49
N ALA A 92 9.36 16.93 0.12
CA ALA A 92 8.41 16.31 1.04
C ALA A 92 9.04 15.07 1.67
N GLY A 93 8.88 14.90 2.97
CA GLY A 93 9.33 13.70 3.69
C GLY A 93 8.50 13.49 4.94
N THR A 94 8.62 12.32 5.54
CA THR A 94 7.91 11.98 6.78
C THR A 94 8.88 11.55 7.85
N VAL A 95 8.72 12.09 9.06
CA VAL A 95 9.43 11.61 10.24
C VAL A 95 8.48 10.73 11.03
N GLU A 96 8.86 9.48 11.25
CA GLU A 96 8.02 8.46 11.89
C GLU A 96 8.44 8.22 13.35
N TYR A 97 7.45 7.95 14.19
CA TYR A 97 7.59 7.75 15.61
C TYR A 97 6.73 6.57 16.10
N LEU A 98 7.19 5.93 17.16
CA LEU A 98 6.36 5.08 17.99
C LEU A 98 5.99 5.83 19.27
N VAL A 99 4.70 5.83 19.60
CA VAL A 99 4.18 6.40 20.85
C VAL A 99 3.75 5.26 21.77
N GLY A 100 4.45 5.10 22.89
CA GLY A 100 4.16 4.10 23.91
C GLY A 100 2.98 4.48 24.80
N GLN A 101 2.41 3.49 25.49
CA GLN A 101 1.33 3.71 26.47
C GLN A 101 1.76 4.56 27.68
N ASP A 102 3.06 4.56 27.99
CA ASP A 102 3.69 5.41 29.01
C ASP A 102 3.89 6.86 28.52
N GLY A 103 3.45 7.18 27.30
CA GLY A 103 3.60 8.48 26.67
C GLY A 103 4.97 8.70 26.00
N LEU A 104 5.88 7.72 26.05
CA LEU A 104 7.19 7.82 25.42
C LEU A 104 7.05 7.97 23.90
N ILE A 105 7.67 9.00 23.35
CA ILE A 105 7.85 9.18 21.91
C ILE A 105 9.24 8.66 21.55
N SER A 106 9.30 7.64 20.70
CA SER A 106 10.53 7.11 20.13
C SER A 106 10.58 7.42 18.65
N PHE A 107 11.64 8.09 18.20
CA PHE A 107 11.95 8.19 16.78
C PHE A 107 12.11 6.78 16.19
N LEU A 108 11.59 6.57 14.97
CA LEU A 108 11.71 5.32 14.24
C LEU A 108 12.58 5.51 12.99
N GLU A 109 12.08 6.27 12.01
CA GLU A 109 12.78 6.51 10.76
C GLU A 109 12.36 7.82 10.08
N VAL A 110 13.08 8.17 9.00
CA VAL A 110 12.67 9.23 8.07
C VAL A 110 12.44 8.62 6.70
N ASN A 111 11.22 8.73 6.19
CA ASN A 111 10.91 8.45 4.80
C ASN A 111 11.20 9.71 3.96
N THR A 112 12.33 9.72 3.27
CA THR A 112 12.80 10.84 2.42
C THR A 112 12.09 10.88 1.06
N ARG A 113 10.76 10.71 1.08
CA ARG A 113 9.87 10.69 -0.08
C ARG A 113 8.44 10.97 0.36
N LEU A 114 7.57 11.27 -0.60
CA LEU A 114 6.14 11.28 -0.36
C LEU A 114 5.65 9.86 -0.02
N GLN A 115 4.70 9.78 0.92
CA GLN A 115 4.10 8.52 1.35
C GLN A 115 2.73 8.28 0.73
N VAL A 116 2.22 7.06 0.85
CA VAL A 116 0.94 6.64 0.25
C VAL A 116 -0.20 7.48 0.83
N GLU A 117 -0.16 7.63 2.15
CA GLU A 117 -1.09 8.31 3.06
C GLU A 117 -0.95 9.84 3.11
N HIS A 118 -0.21 10.45 2.19
CA HIS A 118 -0.16 11.92 2.09
C HIS A 118 -1.54 12.59 1.87
N PRO A 119 -2.54 11.99 1.19
CA PRO A 119 -3.81 12.65 0.95
C PRO A 119 -4.56 13.08 2.21
N VAL A 120 -4.52 12.32 3.31
CA VAL A 120 -5.20 12.74 4.56
C VAL A 120 -4.59 14.02 5.13
N THR A 121 -3.28 14.23 4.91
CA THR A 121 -2.63 15.50 5.23
C THR A 121 -3.04 16.60 4.23
N GLU A 122 -3.15 16.32 2.94
CA GLU A 122 -3.64 17.32 1.97
C GLU A 122 -5.05 17.81 2.30
N GLU A 123 -5.94 16.88 2.64
CA GLU A 123 -7.33 17.18 3.01
C GLU A 123 -7.40 18.06 4.26
N THR A 124 -6.61 17.73 5.29
CA THR A 124 -6.62 18.43 6.59
C THR A 124 -5.76 19.69 6.62
N ALA A 125 -4.73 19.81 5.78
CA ALA A 125 -3.89 21.01 5.70
C ALA A 125 -4.36 21.99 4.62
N GLY A 126 -5.07 21.50 3.59
CA GLY A 126 -5.41 22.28 2.41
C GLY A 126 -4.22 22.61 1.52
N ILE A 127 -3.23 21.72 1.50
CA ILE A 127 -1.98 21.86 0.75
C ILE A 127 -1.88 20.68 -0.22
N ASP A 128 -1.63 20.96 -1.49
CA ASP A 128 -1.26 19.95 -2.49
C ASP A 128 0.23 19.65 -2.34
N LEU A 129 0.56 18.51 -1.73
CA LEU A 129 1.94 18.15 -1.39
C LEU A 129 2.75 17.77 -2.63
N VAL A 130 2.11 17.16 -3.63
CA VAL A 130 2.76 16.81 -4.90
C VAL A 130 3.17 18.07 -5.64
N LEU A 131 2.29 19.07 -5.72
CA LEU A 131 2.61 20.37 -6.32
C LEU A 131 3.72 21.10 -5.57
N GLN A 132 3.73 21.04 -4.23
CA GLN A 132 4.82 21.62 -3.43
C GLN A 132 6.16 20.97 -3.76
N GLN A 133 6.22 19.64 -3.97
CA GLN A 133 7.46 18.98 -4.38
C GLN A 133 8.01 19.56 -5.69
N PHE A 134 7.15 19.80 -6.69
CA PHE A 134 7.58 20.42 -7.95
C PHE A 134 8.08 21.85 -7.76
N ARG A 135 7.41 22.67 -6.95
CA ARG A 135 7.85 24.04 -6.65
C ARG A 135 9.19 24.07 -5.94
N ILE A 136 9.37 23.21 -4.92
CA ILE A 136 10.64 23.06 -4.20
C ILE A 136 11.75 22.60 -5.14
N ALA A 137 11.46 21.65 -6.03
CA ALA A 137 12.43 21.17 -7.03
C ALA A 137 12.85 22.29 -8.01
N ASN A 138 11.94 23.22 -8.32
CA ASN A 138 12.24 24.43 -9.10
C ASN A 138 12.99 25.52 -8.30
N GLY A 139 13.33 25.28 -7.04
CA GLY A 139 14.02 26.24 -6.18
C GLY A 139 13.12 27.35 -5.66
N GLU A 140 11.79 27.22 -5.75
CA GLU A 140 10.87 28.16 -5.15
C GLU A 140 10.89 28.06 -3.61
N THR A 141 10.61 29.19 -2.95
CA THR A 141 10.39 29.23 -1.50
C THR A 141 9.01 28.69 -1.16
N LEU A 142 8.87 28.02 0.00
CA LEU A 142 7.58 27.56 0.47
C LEU A 142 6.59 28.74 0.57
N SER A 143 5.39 28.55 0.03
CA SER A 143 4.31 29.54 0.14
C SER A 143 3.71 29.61 1.55
N ILE A 144 4.04 28.64 2.41
CA ILE A 144 3.55 28.49 3.78
C ILE A 144 4.78 28.39 4.68
N THR A 145 4.85 29.26 5.69
CA THR A 145 5.99 29.37 6.60
C THR A 145 5.68 28.93 8.02
N GLU A 146 4.42 28.59 8.31
CA GLU A 146 3.94 28.12 9.60
C GLU A 146 3.29 26.75 9.46
N ASP A 147 3.25 25.98 10.56
CA ASP A 147 2.53 24.71 10.56
C ASP A 147 1.03 25.00 10.47
N PRO A 148 0.30 24.45 9.48
CA PRO A 148 -1.10 24.72 9.31
C PRO A 148 -1.92 24.10 10.46
N THR A 149 -2.92 24.85 10.93
CA THR A 149 -3.96 24.29 11.81
C THR A 149 -4.82 23.31 11.00
N PRO A 150 -4.98 22.05 11.45
CA PRO A 150 -5.81 21.08 10.73
C PRO A 150 -7.25 21.55 10.58
N ARG A 151 -7.83 21.35 9.39
CA ARG A 151 -9.25 21.54 9.10
C ARG A 151 -9.93 20.16 9.01
N GLY A 152 -10.88 19.92 9.90
CA GLY A 152 -11.58 18.64 9.93
C GLY A 152 -10.69 17.44 10.30
N HIS A 153 -11.15 16.26 9.92
CA HIS A 153 -10.47 14.99 10.13
C HIS A 153 -10.61 14.11 8.89
N SER A 154 -9.58 13.35 8.53
CA SER A 154 -9.58 12.53 7.32
C SER A 154 -9.04 11.14 7.60
N PHE A 155 -9.68 10.13 7.01
CA PHE A 155 -9.23 8.74 7.00
C PHE A 155 -8.83 8.33 5.59
N GLU A 156 -7.74 7.59 5.45
CA GLU A 156 -7.39 6.85 4.24
C GLU A 156 -7.58 5.35 4.50
N PHE A 157 -8.26 4.68 3.56
CA PHE A 157 -8.39 3.22 3.52
C PHE A 157 -7.66 2.70 2.29
N ARG A 158 -6.68 1.83 2.51
CA ARG A 158 -6.00 1.13 1.41
C ARG A 158 -6.88 0.02 0.87
N ILE A 159 -7.29 0.11 -0.39
CA ILE A 159 -8.14 -0.88 -1.03
C ILE A 159 -7.26 -1.91 -1.71
N ASN A 160 -6.89 -2.95 -0.98
CA ASN A 160 -6.03 -4.03 -1.46
C ASN A 160 -6.83 -5.23 -1.95
N GLY A 161 -6.33 -5.90 -2.99
CA GLY A 161 -6.79 -7.17 -3.52
C GLY A 161 -6.34 -8.35 -2.65
N GLU A 162 -6.85 -8.42 -1.42
CA GLU A 162 -6.53 -9.47 -0.44
C GLU A 162 -7.81 -10.02 0.20
N ASP A 163 -7.84 -11.32 0.47
CA ASP A 163 -8.97 -11.99 1.12
C ASP A 163 -8.81 -11.96 2.65
N ALA A 164 -9.41 -10.96 3.30
CA ALA A 164 -9.38 -10.82 4.76
C ALA A 164 -10.01 -12.04 5.50
N GLY A 165 -11.00 -12.72 4.90
CA GLY A 165 -11.60 -13.93 5.48
C GLY A 165 -10.68 -15.15 5.41
N ARG A 166 -9.63 -15.11 4.58
CA ARG A 166 -8.55 -16.12 4.50
C ARG A 166 -7.22 -15.62 5.06
N GLY A 167 -7.25 -14.70 6.02
CA GLY A 167 -6.03 -14.17 6.63
C GLY A 167 -5.26 -13.21 5.73
N PHE A 168 -5.98 -12.47 4.88
CA PHE A 168 -5.48 -11.45 3.96
C PHE A 168 -4.46 -12.03 2.96
N LEU A 169 -4.82 -13.16 2.34
CA LEU A 169 -4.03 -13.71 1.24
C LEU A 169 -4.21 -12.83 0.00
N PRO A 170 -3.13 -12.47 -0.72
CA PRO A 170 -3.25 -11.80 -2.01
C PRO A 170 -4.16 -12.58 -2.97
N ALA A 171 -5.02 -11.85 -3.66
CA ALA A 171 -6.02 -12.40 -4.57
C ALA A 171 -5.87 -11.74 -5.95
N PRO A 172 -4.84 -12.11 -6.74
CA PRO A 172 -4.73 -11.66 -8.12
C PRO A 172 -5.94 -12.15 -8.91
N GLY A 173 -6.43 -11.33 -9.83
CA GLY A 173 -7.74 -11.55 -10.42
C GLY A 173 -8.17 -10.42 -11.37
N PRO A 174 -9.17 -10.67 -12.23
CA PRO A 174 -9.81 -9.61 -12.98
C PRO A 174 -10.68 -8.75 -12.06
N VAL A 175 -10.68 -7.44 -12.27
CA VAL A 175 -11.64 -6.50 -11.69
C VAL A 175 -12.87 -6.46 -12.59
N SER A 176 -13.80 -7.39 -12.43
CA SER A 176 -14.98 -7.50 -13.30
C SER A 176 -15.95 -6.33 -13.15
N LYS A 177 -15.92 -5.66 -12.00
CA LYS A 177 -16.69 -4.45 -11.72
C LYS A 177 -15.98 -3.62 -10.67
N PHE A 178 -15.91 -2.31 -10.90
CA PHE A 178 -15.35 -1.34 -9.99
C PHE A 178 -16.27 -0.12 -9.94
N VAL A 179 -17.03 0.02 -8.85
CA VAL A 179 -17.94 1.13 -8.61
C VAL A 179 -17.50 1.82 -7.31
N PRO A 180 -16.72 2.90 -7.41
CA PRO A 180 -16.26 3.63 -6.23
C PRO A 180 -17.38 4.50 -5.63
N PRO A 181 -17.33 4.79 -4.32
CA PRO A 181 -18.22 5.74 -3.69
C PRO A 181 -17.94 7.16 -4.17
N THR A 182 -18.94 8.03 -4.07
CA THR A 182 -18.82 9.45 -4.47
C THR A 182 -19.48 10.36 -3.42
N GLY A 183 -19.48 11.67 -3.68
CA GLY A 183 -20.17 12.66 -2.87
C GLY A 183 -19.24 13.49 -1.99
N PRO A 184 -19.80 14.41 -1.18
CA PRO A 184 -19.02 15.35 -0.37
C PRO A 184 -18.07 14.63 0.59
N GLY A 185 -16.84 15.14 0.71
CA GLY A 185 -15.81 14.59 1.59
C GLY A 185 -15.32 13.21 1.19
N VAL A 186 -15.51 12.78 -0.06
CA VAL A 186 -14.97 11.53 -0.60
C VAL A 186 -14.01 11.85 -1.74
N ARG A 187 -12.76 11.40 -1.59
CA ARG A 187 -11.74 11.41 -2.62
C ARG A 187 -11.29 9.98 -2.89
N LEU A 188 -11.02 9.67 -4.15
CA LEU A 188 -10.51 8.37 -4.56
C LEU A 188 -9.30 8.58 -5.47
N ASP A 189 -8.18 7.98 -5.08
CA ASP A 189 -7.00 7.86 -5.92
C ASP A 189 -6.94 6.39 -6.37
N SER A 190 -7.26 6.10 -7.63
CA SER A 190 -7.36 4.71 -8.14
C SER A 190 -6.23 4.37 -9.10
N GLY A 191 -5.67 3.16 -8.98
CA GLY A 191 -4.77 2.55 -9.96
C GLY A 191 -5.47 1.60 -10.94
N VAL A 192 -6.78 1.39 -10.77
CA VAL A 192 -7.56 0.40 -11.53
C VAL A 192 -8.92 0.96 -11.97
N GLU A 193 -9.50 0.29 -12.97
CA GLU A 193 -10.87 0.48 -13.44
C GLU A 193 -11.55 -0.85 -13.76
N THR A 194 -12.86 -0.83 -14.04
CA THR A 194 -13.60 -2.02 -14.48
C THR A 194 -12.95 -2.62 -15.73
N GLY A 195 -12.60 -3.90 -15.68
CA GLY A 195 -11.89 -4.62 -16.74
C GLY A 195 -10.37 -4.73 -16.53
N SER A 196 -9.81 -4.09 -15.50
CA SER A 196 -8.39 -4.25 -15.13
C SER A 196 -8.09 -5.69 -14.70
N VAL A 197 -6.83 -6.12 -14.83
CA VAL A 197 -6.37 -7.44 -14.37
C VAL A 197 -5.18 -7.25 -13.42
N ILE A 198 -5.29 -7.79 -12.22
CA ILE A 198 -4.28 -7.66 -11.17
C ILE A 198 -3.42 -8.92 -11.15
N GLY A 199 -2.13 -8.77 -11.45
CA GLY A 199 -1.14 -9.84 -11.37
C GLY A 199 -0.53 -9.95 -9.97
N GLY A 200 -0.01 -11.13 -9.62
CA GLY A 200 0.63 -11.37 -8.31
C GLY A 200 2.09 -10.87 -8.20
N GLN A 201 2.57 -10.10 -9.17
CA GLN A 201 3.98 -9.64 -9.24
C GLN A 201 4.22 -8.30 -8.53
N PHE A 202 3.15 -7.56 -8.19
CA PHE A 202 3.23 -6.23 -7.59
C PHE A 202 2.44 -6.19 -6.27
N ASP A 203 2.47 -5.03 -5.61
CA ASP A 203 1.58 -4.75 -4.47
C ASP A 203 0.11 -4.98 -4.85
N SER A 204 -0.68 -5.47 -3.91
CA SER A 204 -2.10 -5.78 -4.08
C SER A 204 -2.99 -4.54 -4.05
N MET A 205 -2.45 -3.34 -3.84
CA MET A 205 -3.20 -2.08 -3.78
C MET A 205 -3.90 -1.74 -5.11
N LEU A 206 -5.21 -1.60 -5.04
CA LEU A 206 -6.09 -1.25 -6.16
C LEU A 206 -6.39 0.26 -6.19
N ALA A 207 -6.68 0.81 -5.02
CA ALA A 207 -7.06 2.21 -4.85
C ALA A 207 -6.83 2.68 -3.41
N LYS A 208 -6.91 3.99 -3.19
CA LYS A 208 -6.99 4.62 -1.88
C LYS A 208 -8.33 5.32 -1.78
N LEU A 209 -9.08 5.04 -0.72
CA LEU A 209 -10.32 5.76 -0.41
C LEU A 209 -10.04 6.75 0.72
N ILE A 210 -10.19 8.04 0.44
CA ILE A 210 -9.96 9.11 1.38
C ILE A 210 -11.30 9.72 1.77
N VAL A 211 -11.57 9.80 3.08
CA VAL A 211 -12.85 10.28 3.60
C VAL A 211 -12.62 11.33 4.67
N THR A 212 -13.08 12.55 4.39
CA THR A 212 -12.88 13.73 5.24
C THR A 212 -14.20 14.18 5.85
N GLY A 213 -14.22 14.54 7.14
CA GLY A 213 -15.33 15.13 7.90
C GLY A 213 -14.93 16.41 8.65
N ALA A 214 -15.89 17.15 9.20
CA ALA A 214 -15.59 18.33 10.03
C ALA A 214 -14.96 17.96 11.38
N ASP A 215 -15.17 16.72 11.83
CA ASP A 215 -14.51 16.09 12.95
C ASP A 215 -14.35 14.58 12.66
N ARG A 216 -13.71 13.87 13.61
CA ARG A 216 -13.43 12.44 13.49
C ARG A 216 -14.71 11.60 13.42
N ASP A 217 -15.76 11.99 14.14
CA ASP A 217 -17.03 11.27 14.19
C ASP A 217 -17.80 11.37 12.87
N GLU A 218 -17.83 12.56 12.27
CA GLU A 218 -18.40 12.78 10.95
C GLU A 218 -17.59 12.02 9.89
N ALA A 219 -16.26 12.05 9.96
CA ALA A 219 -15.40 11.30 9.05
C ALA A 219 -15.63 9.78 9.16
N LEU A 220 -15.81 9.25 10.38
CA LEU A 220 -16.19 7.85 10.61
C LEU A 220 -17.57 7.52 10.04
N ALA A 221 -18.59 8.34 10.31
CA ALA A 221 -19.94 8.14 9.79
C ALA A 221 -19.96 8.18 8.25
N ARG A 222 -19.23 9.12 7.66
CA ARG A 222 -19.05 9.24 6.21
C ARG A 222 -18.32 8.05 5.61
N SER A 223 -17.33 7.51 6.33
CA SER A 223 -16.55 6.32 5.94
C SER A 223 -17.42 5.07 5.90
N ARG A 224 -18.29 4.87 6.91
CA ARG A 224 -19.27 3.75 6.90
C ARG A 224 -20.11 3.74 5.63
N ARG A 225 -20.63 4.91 5.25
CA ARG A 225 -21.43 5.07 4.02
C ARG A 225 -20.58 4.86 2.76
N ALA A 226 -19.40 5.45 2.66
CA ALA A 226 -18.53 5.31 1.48
C ALA A 226 -18.07 3.85 1.28
N LEU A 227 -17.64 3.18 2.35
CA LEU A 227 -17.24 1.78 2.31
C LEU A 227 -18.41 0.85 1.99
N ALA A 228 -19.62 1.14 2.47
CA ALA A 228 -20.82 0.37 2.13
C ALA A 228 -21.20 0.47 0.64
N GLU A 229 -21.00 1.65 0.04
CA GLU A 229 -21.26 1.91 -1.38
C GLU A 229 -20.15 1.35 -2.31
N PHE A 230 -18.92 1.22 -1.82
CA PHE A 230 -17.80 0.73 -2.63
C PHE A 230 -18.00 -0.73 -3.04
N THR A 231 -18.20 -0.96 -4.34
CA THR A 231 -18.35 -2.30 -4.92
C THR A 231 -17.15 -2.64 -5.81
N VAL A 232 -16.47 -3.74 -5.47
CA VAL A 232 -15.46 -4.38 -6.31
C VAL A 232 -15.83 -5.85 -6.47
N GLU A 233 -15.89 -6.33 -7.71
CA GLU A 233 -16.20 -7.72 -8.05
C GLU A 233 -15.08 -8.31 -8.92
N GLY A 234 -14.97 -9.64 -8.91
CA GLY A 234 -14.01 -10.41 -9.72
C GLY A 234 -12.76 -10.88 -8.97
N LEU A 235 -12.43 -10.22 -7.85
CA LEU A 235 -11.37 -10.63 -6.92
C LEU A 235 -11.77 -10.28 -5.47
N ALA A 236 -11.08 -10.91 -4.50
CA ALA A 236 -11.24 -10.57 -3.10
C ALA A 236 -10.64 -9.18 -2.81
N THR A 237 -11.22 -8.47 -1.83
CA THR A 237 -10.68 -7.19 -1.37
C THR A 237 -10.77 -7.07 0.15
N VAL A 238 -9.99 -6.14 0.72
CA VAL A 238 -10.03 -5.79 2.14
C VAL A 238 -11.21 -4.88 2.53
N ILE A 239 -12.09 -4.51 1.59
CA ILE A 239 -13.26 -3.64 1.87
C ILE A 239 -14.14 -4.20 3.01
N PRO A 240 -14.46 -5.51 3.08
CA PRO A 240 -15.23 -6.07 4.19
C PRO A 240 -14.53 -5.90 5.54
N PHE A 241 -13.20 -6.00 5.58
CA PHE A 241 -12.41 -5.71 6.78
C PHE A 241 -12.57 -4.24 7.19
N HIS A 242 -12.39 -3.31 6.26
CA HIS A 242 -12.55 -1.88 6.55
C HIS A 242 -13.96 -1.53 7.07
N ARG A 243 -15.01 -2.18 6.54
CA ARG A 243 -16.39 -2.03 7.05
C ARG A 243 -16.54 -2.48 8.50
N ALA A 244 -15.88 -3.58 8.88
CA ALA A 244 -15.86 -4.05 10.25
C ALA A 244 -15.11 -3.06 11.17
N VAL A 245 -13.93 -2.62 10.75
CA VAL A 245 -13.07 -1.70 11.51
C VAL A 245 -13.77 -0.37 11.83
N VAL A 246 -14.42 0.27 10.85
CA VAL A 246 -15.11 1.55 11.11
C VAL A 246 -16.33 1.42 12.04
N SER A 247 -16.72 0.20 12.39
CA SER A 247 -17.79 -0.11 13.34
C SER A 247 -17.26 -0.71 14.64
N ASP A 248 -15.95 -0.94 14.75
CA ASP A 248 -15.31 -1.59 15.89
C ASP A 248 -15.05 -0.57 17.02
N PRO A 249 -15.50 -0.82 18.27
CA PRO A 249 -15.23 0.05 19.40
C PRO A 249 -13.75 0.34 19.63
N ALA A 250 -12.85 -0.61 19.33
CA ALA A 250 -11.42 -0.44 19.49
C ALA A 250 -10.84 0.64 18.57
N PHE A 251 -11.44 0.86 17.39
CA PHE A 251 -11.03 1.88 16.42
C PHE A 251 -11.82 3.20 16.59
N ILE A 252 -13.12 3.10 16.89
CA ILE A 252 -13.97 4.27 17.15
C ILE A 252 -13.47 5.02 18.39
N GLY A 253 -13.13 4.30 19.46
CA GLY A 253 -12.74 4.91 20.71
C GLY A 253 -13.92 5.43 21.54
N ASP A 254 -13.61 6.10 22.64
CA ASP A 254 -14.57 6.61 23.64
C ASP A 254 -14.58 8.15 23.76
N GLY A 255 -13.86 8.83 22.87
CA GLY A 255 -13.70 10.29 22.86
C GLY A 255 -12.42 10.78 23.54
N ASP A 256 -11.81 9.96 24.41
CA ASP A 256 -10.53 10.24 25.06
C ASP A 256 -9.38 9.40 24.49
N GLY A 257 -9.70 8.23 23.90
CA GLY A 257 -8.73 7.39 23.22
C GLY A 257 -9.37 6.27 22.40
N PHE A 258 -8.51 5.44 21.81
CA PHE A 258 -8.87 4.18 21.17
C PHE A 258 -7.88 3.09 21.58
N THR A 259 -8.18 1.81 21.34
CA THR A 259 -7.30 0.68 21.74
C THR A 259 -6.54 0.04 20.59
N VAL A 260 -6.79 0.46 19.35
CA VAL A 260 -5.96 0.07 18.20
C VAL A 260 -4.49 0.41 18.43
N HIS A 261 -3.62 -0.54 18.10
CA HIS A 261 -2.16 -0.41 18.09
C HIS A 261 -1.59 -1.22 16.92
N THR A 262 -0.29 -1.09 16.66
CA THR A 262 0.43 -1.70 15.51
C THR A 262 0.34 -3.22 15.35
N ARG A 263 -0.20 -3.94 16.34
CA ARG A 263 -0.38 -5.41 16.34
C ARG A 263 -1.81 -5.84 16.67
N TRP A 264 -2.74 -4.89 16.68
CA TRP A 264 -4.11 -5.13 17.14
C TRP A 264 -4.81 -6.19 16.30
N ILE A 265 -4.62 -6.17 14.98
CA ILE A 265 -5.19 -7.17 14.05
C ILE A 265 -4.76 -8.59 14.42
N GLU A 266 -3.50 -8.80 14.81
CA GLU A 266 -2.95 -10.12 15.13
C GLU A 266 -3.24 -10.60 16.56
N THR A 267 -3.55 -9.67 17.48
CA THR A 267 -3.54 -9.97 18.92
C THR A 267 -4.89 -9.80 19.60
N GLU A 268 -5.76 -8.93 19.08
CA GLU A 268 -6.99 -8.52 19.75
C GLU A 268 -8.22 -8.53 18.83
N TRP A 269 -8.05 -8.31 17.53
CA TRP A 269 -9.17 -8.27 16.60
C TRP A 269 -9.74 -9.66 16.33
N GLU A 270 -11.06 -9.80 16.50
CA GLU A 270 -11.80 -11.01 16.14
C GLU A 270 -12.26 -10.92 14.67
N ASN A 271 -11.64 -11.72 13.80
CA ASN A 271 -11.99 -11.71 12.38
C ASN A 271 -13.37 -12.33 12.13
N THR A 272 -14.30 -11.48 11.73
CA THR A 272 -15.70 -11.84 11.38
C THR A 272 -15.96 -11.78 9.87
N VAL A 273 -14.92 -11.57 9.06
CA VAL A 273 -15.03 -11.47 7.60
C VAL A 273 -15.15 -12.86 6.99
N GLU A 274 -16.21 -13.08 6.22
CA GLU A 274 -16.40 -14.33 5.48
C GLU A 274 -15.37 -14.45 4.34
N PRO A 275 -14.78 -15.64 4.13
CA PRO A 275 -13.90 -15.91 2.99
C PRO A 275 -14.56 -15.56 1.66
N PHE A 276 -13.80 -14.97 0.75
CA PHE A 276 -14.29 -14.69 -0.59
C PHE A 276 -14.55 -16.01 -1.34
N THR A 277 -15.70 -16.06 -2.04
CA THR A 277 -16.17 -17.25 -2.79
C THR A 277 -16.33 -16.98 -4.29
N GLY A 278 -16.10 -15.74 -4.74
CA GLY A 278 -16.19 -15.34 -6.14
C GLY A 278 -14.87 -15.48 -6.90
N GLY A 279 -14.93 -15.19 -8.21
CA GLY A 279 -13.77 -15.24 -9.11
C GLY A 279 -13.56 -16.63 -9.69
N ASP A 280 -13.48 -16.73 -11.02
CA ASP A 280 -12.85 -17.89 -11.63
C ASP A 280 -11.37 -17.86 -11.22
N PRO A 281 -10.78 -18.96 -10.71
CA PRO A 281 -9.35 -18.99 -10.52
C PRO A 281 -8.70 -18.64 -11.86
N ILE A 282 -7.84 -17.62 -11.87
CA ILE A 282 -6.88 -17.47 -12.95
C ILE A 282 -5.99 -18.70 -12.82
N ASP A 283 -6.24 -19.73 -13.62
CA ASP A 283 -5.29 -20.82 -13.80
C ASP A 283 -3.97 -20.13 -14.19
N GLU A 284 -2.85 -20.45 -13.53
CA GLU A 284 -1.51 -19.95 -13.95
C GLU A 284 -1.24 -20.25 -15.44
N GLU A 285 -1.97 -21.20 -16.04
CA GLU A 285 -2.02 -21.51 -17.48
C GLU A 285 -2.58 -20.38 -18.37
N ASP A 286 -3.25 -19.36 -17.83
CA ASP A 286 -3.73 -18.20 -18.59
C ASP A 286 -2.63 -17.14 -18.83
N THR A 287 -1.41 -17.37 -18.33
CA THR A 287 -0.22 -16.71 -18.87
C THR A 287 0.11 -17.33 -20.23
N ILE A 288 -0.09 -16.57 -21.32
CA ILE A 288 0.31 -17.03 -22.64
C ILE A 288 1.82 -17.38 -22.56
N PRO A 289 2.22 -18.63 -22.85
CA PRO A 289 3.58 -19.07 -22.64
C PRO A 289 4.54 -18.17 -23.42
N ARG A 290 5.64 -17.76 -22.77
CA ARG A 290 6.66 -16.92 -23.40
C ARG A 290 7.13 -17.59 -24.68
N GLN A 291 7.21 -16.84 -25.76
CA GLN A 291 7.76 -17.33 -27.02
C GLN A 291 9.27 -17.10 -27.04
N THR A 292 10.03 -18.06 -27.52
CA THR A 292 11.47 -17.89 -27.72
C THR A 292 11.70 -17.60 -29.20
N VAL A 293 12.27 -16.43 -29.50
CA VAL A 293 12.60 -16.01 -30.86
C VAL A 293 14.11 -15.90 -30.96
N VAL A 294 14.67 -16.50 -32.02
CA VAL A 294 16.09 -16.37 -32.35
C VAL A 294 16.27 -15.07 -33.13
N VAL A 295 17.03 -14.13 -32.58
CA VAL A 295 17.39 -12.87 -33.26
C VAL A 295 18.89 -12.85 -33.54
N GLU A 296 19.27 -12.23 -34.65
CA GLU A 296 20.68 -12.04 -34.99
C GLU A 296 21.11 -10.64 -34.56
N VAL A 297 22.05 -10.56 -33.62
CA VAL A 297 22.64 -9.30 -33.15
C VAL A 297 24.13 -9.35 -33.44
N GLY A 298 24.61 -8.49 -34.34
CA GLY A 298 26.03 -8.41 -34.68
C GLY A 298 26.62 -9.71 -35.25
N GLY A 299 25.86 -10.43 -36.10
CA GLY A 299 26.33 -11.67 -36.73
C GLY A 299 26.27 -12.93 -35.85
N ARG A 300 25.69 -12.83 -34.64
CA ARG A 300 25.51 -13.96 -33.71
C ARG A 300 24.02 -14.18 -33.45
N ARG A 301 23.60 -15.45 -33.47
CA ARG A 301 22.24 -15.87 -33.14
C ARG A 301 22.07 -15.94 -31.62
N LEU A 302 21.08 -15.22 -31.11
CA LEU A 302 20.72 -15.17 -29.70
C LEU A 302 19.26 -15.59 -29.54
N GLU A 303 18.98 -16.45 -28.57
CA GLU A 303 17.62 -16.78 -28.17
C GLU A 303 17.11 -15.71 -27.21
N VAL A 304 15.99 -15.08 -27.58
CA VAL A 304 15.34 -14.04 -26.77
C VAL A 304 13.94 -14.50 -26.42
N SER A 305 13.64 -14.54 -25.13
CA SER A 305 12.31 -14.89 -24.61
C SER A 305 11.41 -13.66 -24.55
N LEU A 306 10.30 -13.68 -25.28
CA LEU A 306 9.32 -12.58 -25.39
C LEU A 306 8.00 -12.95 -24.71
N PRO A 307 7.22 -11.97 -24.23
CA PRO A 307 5.83 -12.17 -23.84
C PRO A 307 5.01 -12.85 -24.96
N GLY A 308 4.10 -13.75 -24.59
CA GLY A 308 3.34 -14.58 -25.53
C GLY A 308 2.32 -13.81 -26.38
N ASP A 309 1.99 -12.58 -26.00
CA ASP A 309 1.10 -11.65 -26.70
C ASP A 309 1.83 -10.71 -27.68
N LEU A 310 3.16 -10.69 -27.67
CA LEU A 310 3.96 -9.78 -28.49
C LEU A 310 4.15 -10.31 -29.92
N ALA A 311 3.35 -9.83 -30.89
CA ALA A 311 3.51 -10.21 -32.29
C ALA A 311 4.70 -9.46 -32.96
N LEU A 312 5.76 -10.17 -33.31
CA LEU A 312 6.81 -9.65 -34.20
C LEU A 312 6.36 -9.84 -35.65
N GLY A 313 5.83 -8.77 -36.24
CA GLY A 313 5.38 -8.78 -37.63
C GLY A 313 6.54 -8.86 -38.62
N ASN A 314 6.55 -9.90 -39.46
CA ASN A 314 7.23 -9.86 -40.75
C ASN A 314 6.16 -9.86 -41.85
N GLY A 315 6.09 -8.75 -42.58
CA GLY A 315 5.02 -8.46 -43.53
C GLY A 315 4.86 -9.49 -44.63
N SER A 316 3.64 -9.96 -44.82
CA SER A 316 2.92 -9.96 -46.10
C SER A 316 1.49 -10.48 -45.93
N GLY A 317 0.51 -9.58 -46.08
CA GLY A 317 -0.83 -9.90 -46.58
C GLY A 317 -1.88 -10.44 -45.60
N GLY A 318 -2.93 -9.64 -45.41
CA GLY A 318 -4.29 -10.14 -45.15
C GLY A 318 -4.73 -10.18 -43.69
N GLY A 319 -5.69 -9.32 -43.34
CA GLY A 319 -6.22 -9.21 -41.98
C GLY A 319 -7.03 -10.42 -41.52
N ALA A 320 -7.00 -10.63 -40.21
CA ALA A 320 -8.15 -11.07 -39.41
C ALA A 320 -7.83 -10.78 -37.94
N SER A 321 -8.63 -9.93 -37.30
CA SER A 321 -8.80 -9.90 -35.85
C SER A 321 -9.30 -11.28 -35.41
N GLY A 322 -8.37 -12.18 -35.08
CA GLY A 322 -8.66 -13.52 -34.65
C GLY A 322 -9.00 -13.54 -33.16
N VAL A 323 -10.26 -13.25 -32.82
CA VAL A 323 -10.84 -13.71 -31.56
C VAL A 323 -10.79 -15.24 -31.59
N VAL A 324 -9.83 -15.84 -30.89
CA VAL A 324 -9.75 -17.30 -30.75
C VAL A 324 -10.82 -17.74 -29.76
N ARG A 325 -11.89 -18.34 -30.28
CA ARG A 325 -12.97 -18.95 -29.49
C ARG A 325 -12.44 -20.10 -28.63
N LYS A 326 -12.75 -20.04 -27.32
CA LYS A 326 -12.51 -21.10 -26.32
C LYS A 326 -13.14 -22.42 -26.80
N LYS A 327 -12.35 -23.49 -26.95
CA LYS A 327 -12.89 -24.85 -27.13
C LYS A 327 -13.42 -25.37 -25.78
N PRO A 328 -14.54 -26.12 -25.73
CA PRO A 328 -15.04 -26.66 -24.47
C PRO A 328 -14.04 -27.67 -23.86
N LYS A 329 -13.71 -27.54 -22.57
CA LYS A 329 -12.90 -28.52 -21.82
C LYS A 329 -13.63 -29.86 -21.78
N ALA A 330 -12.94 -30.96 -22.13
CA ALA A 330 -13.46 -32.31 -21.97
C ALA A 330 -13.44 -32.73 -20.49
N ARG A 331 -14.52 -33.37 -20.03
CA ARG A 331 -14.63 -33.97 -18.68
C ARG A 331 -13.54 -35.04 -18.48
N LYS A 332 -12.58 -34.80 -17.57
CA LYS A 332 -11.64 -35.84 -17.12
C LYS A 332 -12.32 -36.74 -16.09
N ARG A 333 -12.43 -38.04 -16.42
CA ARG A 333 -12.63 -39.13 -15.47
C ARG A 333 -11.29 -39.46 -14.81
N GLY A 334 -11.30 -39.69 -13.51
CA GLY A 334 -10.12 -39.99 -12.70
C GLY A 334 -9.43 -41.30 -13.07
N GLY A 335 -8.12 -41.33 -12.90
CA GLY A 335 -7.28 -42.52 -12.97
C GLY A 335 -5.97 -42.26 -12.23
N HIS A 336 -5.72 -43.03 -11.17
CA HIS A 336 -4.44 -43.11 -10.47
C HIS A 336 -3.35 -43.65 -11.40
N GLY A 337 -2.16 -43.06 -11.37
CA GLY A 337 -0.96 -43.57 -12.04
C GLY A 337 0.28 -42.83 -11.52
N GLY A 338 1.22 -43.58 -10.97
CA GLY A 338 2.36 -43.10 -10.19
C GLY A 338 3.38 -42.24 -10.95
N ALA A 339 4.15 -41.50 -10.16
CA ALA A 339 5.25 -40.65 -10.60
C ALA A 339 6.32 -41.42 -11.38
N ALA A 340 6.73 -40.86 -12.52
CA ALA A 340 7.96 -41.20 -13.20
C ALA A 340 8.83 -39.94 -13.24
N ALA A 341 10.06 -40.07 -12.74
CA ALA A 341 11.09 -39.03 -12.83
C ALA A 341 11.63 -38.94 -14.26
N SER A 342 11.66 -37.74 -14.84
CA SER A 342 12.36 -37.43 -16.09
C SER A 342 13.39 -36.33 -15.87
N GLY A 343 14.63 -36.59 -16.29
CA GLY A 343 15.84 -35.87 -15.90
C GLY A 343 16.25 -34.68 -16.76
N ASP A 344 15.36 -33.73 -17.01
CA ASP A 344 15.68 -32.49 -17.76
C ASP A 344 15.61 -31.21 -16.91
N ALA A 345 15.84 -31.31 -15.60
CA ALA A 345 15.89 -30.15 -14.71
C ALA A 345 17.34 -29.65 -14.53
N VAL A 346 17.66 -28.50 -15.11
CA VAL A 346 18.81 -27.68 -14.67
C VAL A 346 18.35 -26.80 -13.52
N THR A 347 18.83 -27.09 -12.32
CA THR A 347 18.58 -26.26 -11.13
C THR A 347 19.63 -25.14 -11.08
N ALA A 348 19.21 -23.90 -11.30
CA ALA A 348 20.02 -22.72 -11.03
C ALA A 348 19.82 -22.32 -9.56
N PRO A 349 20.88 -22.23 -8.73
CA PRO A 349 20.73 -22.00 -7.29
C PRO A 349 20.39 -20.54 -6.92
N MET A 350 20.20 -19.63 -7.88
CA MET A 350 19.93 -18.21 -7.61
C MET A 350 19.06 -17.60 -8.72
N GLN A 351 17.93 -16.98 -8.36
CA GLN A 351 17.18 -16.07 -9.22
C GLN A 351 17.82 -14.68 -9.13
N GLY A 352 18.33 -14.16 -10.25
CA GLY A 352 18.78 -12.77 -10.35
C GLY A 352 17.68 -11.89 -10.91
N THR A 353 17.34 -10.81 -10.21
CA THR A 353 16.49 -9.73 -10.72
C THR A 353 17.36 -8.73 -11.47
N VAL A 354 17.01 -8.39 -12.71
CA VAL A 354 17.60 -7.26 -13.43
C VAL A 354 16.86 -6.01 -12.97
N VAL A 355 17.62 -5.02 -12.48
CA VAL A 355 17.14 -3.74 -11.92
C VAL A 355 16.40 -2.91 -12.97
#